data_AF-A0AAV6VA28-F1
#
_entry.id   AF-A0AAV6VA28-F1
#
_cell.length_a   1.000
_cell.length_b   1.000
_cell.length_c   1.000
_cell.angle_alpha   90.00
_cell.angle_beta   90.00
_cell.angle_gamma   90.00
#
_symmetry.space_group_name_H-M   'P 1'
#
loop_
_entity.id
_entity.type
_entity.pdbx_description
1 polymer ?
#
loop_
_entity_poly.entity_id
_entity_poly.type
_entity_poly.pdbx_seq_one_letter_code
_entity_poly.pdbx_strand_id
1 'polypeptide(L)'
;MKKSFLAKGQGVEFDDVIAEPEGTYSINCVWKGSNWLFTCSKNCCYKSLTLVCALPIAFISGCTFACLSFQHIWCIVPSLRQCRINCFMVKQYLTTCLDSCLAPCCSEMGTCLSRIKIGRYEVVPNEVV
;
A
#
# COMPACT_ATOMS: atom_id res chain seq x y z
N MET A 1 6.40 25.43 17.42
CA MET A 1 6.25 23.97 17.24
C MET A 1 6.86 23.57 15.90
N LYS A 2 7.98 22.83 15.95
CA LYS A 2 8.60 22.02 14.88
C LYS A 2 8.94 22.75 13.56
N LYS A 3 10.22 23.09 13.37
CA LYS A 3 11.01 22.90 12.12
C LYS A 3 12.33 23.67 12.22
N SER A 4 13.40 22.99 12.64
CA SER A 4 14.79 23.34 12.27
C SER A 4 15.85 22.44 12.93
N PHE A 5 15.47 21.53 13.85
CA PHE A 5 16.39 20.57 14.45
C PHE A 5 16.88 19.44 13.50
N LEU A 6 16.58 19.51 12.20
CA LEU A 6 16.92 18.50 11.18
C LEU A 6 17.65 19.12 9.99
N ALA A 7 18.75 19.83 10.24
CA ALA A 7 19.85 19.99 9.28
C ALA A 7 21.02 20.75 9.91
N LYS A 8 21.63 20.19 10.96
CA LYS A 8 23.10 20.35 11.05
C LYS A 8 23.71 19.31 10.10
N GLY A 9 23.37 19.42 8.82
CA GLY A 9 24.23 18.86 7.80
C GLY A 9 25.49 19.71 7.90
N GLN A 10 26.59 19.15 8.38
CA GLN A 10 27.91 19.76 8.30
C GLN A 10 28.22 19.96 6.82
N GLY A 11 27.71 21.04 6.24
CA GLY A 11 28.21 21.56 4.99
C GLY A 11 29.53 22.19 5.34
N VAL A 12 30.63 21.62 4.84
CA VAL A 12 31.96 22.20 5.01
C VAL A 12 31.89 23.64 4.51
N GLU A 13 32.00 24.60 5.43
CA GLU A 13 32.05 26.02 5.08
C GLU A 13 33.41 26.32 4.45
N PHE A 14 33.47 27.34 3.60
CA PHE A 14 34.73 27.74 2.95
C PHE A 14 35.84 28.00 3.99
N ASP A 15 35.45 28.51 5.16
CA ASP A 15 36.31 28.78 6.30
C ASP A 15 36.88 27.48 6.94
N ASP A 16 36.06 26.42 7.04
CA ASP A 16 36.48 25.09 7.51
C ASP A 16 37.49 24.42 6.55
N VAL A 17 37.44 24.74 5.23
CA VAL A 17 38.38 24.18 4.23
C VAL A 17 39.74 24.86 4.28
N ILE A 18 39.76 26.18 4.50
CA ILE A 18 40.97 27.01 4.44
C ILE A 18 41.66 27.11 5.82
N ALA A 19 40.93 26.88 6.93
CA ALA A 19 41.44 26.85 8.30
C ALA A 19 42.24 28.10 8.73
N GLU A 20 41.96 29.27 8.14
CA GLU A 20 42.65 30.52 8.47
C GLU A 20 41.91 31.30 9.60
N PRO A 21 42.62 31.75 10.65
CA PRO A 21 42.01 32.58 11.70
C PRO A 21 41.69 34.00 11.19
N GLU A 22 40.59 34.56 11.68
CA GLU A 22 40.06 35.86 11.26
C GLU A 22 41.05 37.00 11.58
N GLY A 23 41.66 37.62 10.55
CA GLY A 23 42.50 38.80 10.79
C GLY A 23 43.38 39.35 9.67
N THR A 24 43.64 38.64 8.56
CA THR A 24 44.59 39.13 7.52
C THR A 24 43.99 39.13 6.10
N TYR A 25 42.85 39.80 5.91
CA TYR A 25 42.28 40.00 4.57
C TYR A 25 42.90 41.22 3.89
N SER A 26 43.91 41.00 3.04
CA SER A 26 44.53 42.07 2.25
C SER A 26 43.55 42.73 1.25
N ILE A 27 42.53 42.01 0.76
CA ILE A 27 41.50 42.54 -0.17
C ILE A 27 40.12 41.91 0.11
N ASN A 28 39.22 42.65 0.75
CA ASN A 28 37.84 42.21 1.09
C ASN A 28 37.00 41.72 -0.11
N CYS A 29 37.30 42.21 -1.32
CA CYS A 29 36.59 41.84 -2.54
C CYS A 29 36.92 40.43 -3.02
N VAL A 30 38.20 40.01 -2.91
CA VAL A 30 38.65 38.70 -3.41
C VAL A 30 38.10 37.59 -2.53
N TRP A 31 38.08 37.81 -1.21
CA TRP A 31 37.56 36.84 -0.23
C TRP A 31 36.04 36.58 -0.38
N LYS A 32 35.26 37.64 -0.59
CA LYS A 32 33.82 37.51 -0.86
C LYS A 32 33.56 36.81 -2.21
N GLY A 33 34.37 37.11 -3.21
CA GLY A 33 34.30 36.47 -4.53
C GLY A 33 34.61 34.96 -4.47
N SER A 34 35.68 34.56 -3.79
CA SER A 34 36.07 33.15 -3.63
C SER A 34 35.03 32.36 -2.83
N ASN A 35 34.53 32.92 -1.73
CA ASN A 35 33.49 32.27 -0.93
C ASN A 35 32.17 32.08 -1.71
N TRP A 36 31.75 33.09 -2.49
CA TRP A 36 30.56 32.98 -3.33
C TRP A 36 30.73 31.95 -4.44
N LEU A 37 31.87 31.95 -5.13
CA LEU A 37 32.15 31.01 -6.21
C LEU A 37 32.25 29.57 -5.69
N PHE A 38 32.88 29.36 -4.53
CA PHE A 38 32.97 28.06 -3.87
C PHE A 38 31.59 27.51 -3.51
N THR A 39 30.74 28.34 -2.90
CA THR A 39 29.37 27.96 -2.53
C THR A 39 28.52 27.66 -3.76
N CYS A 40 28.65 28.47 -4.81
CA CYS A 40 27.94 28.28 -6.08
C CYS A 40 28.37 26.97 -6.77
N SER A 41 29.68 26.69 -6.82
CA SER A 41 30.23 25.47 -7.43
C SER A 41 29.75 24.21 -6.70
N LYS A 42 29.81 24.18 -5.36
CA LYS A 42 29.32 23.05 -4.55
C LYS A 42 27.83 22.78 -4.79
N ASN A 43 27.02 23.83 -4.85
CA ASN A 43 25.58 23.71 -5.08
C ASN A 43 25.26 23.28 -6.51
N CYS A 44 25.95 23.84 -7.51
CA CYS A 44 25.78 23.48 -8.91
C CYS A 44 26.14 22.01 -9.16
N CYS A 45 27.28 21.54 -8.65
CA CYS A 45 27.71 20.15 -8.79
C CYS A 45 26.74 19.19 -8.11
N TYR A 46 26.30 19.49 -6.89
CA TYR A 46 25.35 18.64 -6.16
C TYR A 46 24.00 18.53 -6.87
N LYS A 47 23.46 19.65 -7.37
CA LYS A 47 22.19 19.67 -8.10
C LYS A 47 22.30 18.99 -9.46
N SER A 48 23.40 19.20 -10.17
CA SER A 48 23.64 18.58 -11.48
C SER A 48 23.80 17.07 -11.36
N LEU A 49 24.58 16.59 -10.38
CA LEU A 49 24.74 15.15 -10.14
C LEU A 49 23.42 14.50 -9.72
N THR A 50 22.65 15.18 -8.87
CA THR A 50 21.31 14.71 -8.48
C THR A 50 20.38 14.62 -9.69
N LEU A 51 20.40 15.60 -10.58
CA LEU A 51 19.56 15.61 -11.78
C LEU A 51 19.98 14.51 -12.77
N VAL A 52 21.28 14.34 -13.00
CA VAL A 52 21.83 13.28 -13.86
C VAL A 52 21.53 11.90 -13.30
N CYS A 53 21.52 11.71 -11.98
CA CYS A 53 21.15 10.44 -11.36
C CYS A 53 19.63 10.23 -11.28
N ALA A 54 18.84 11.28 -11.11
CA ALA A 54 17.38 11.20 -11.02
C ALA A 54 16.73 10.89 -12.37
N LEU A 55 17.25 11.42 -13.47
CA LEU A 55 16.77 11.17 -14.84
C LEU A 55 16.72 9.67 -15.22
N PRO A 56 17.80 8.88 -15.09
CA PRO A 56 17.78 7.46 -15.45
C PRO A 56 16.88 6.65 -14.51
N ILE A 57 16.84 6.98 -13.22
CA ILE A 57 15.94 6.32 -12.26
C ILE A 57 14.48 6.57 -12.65
N ALA A 58 14.14 7.82 -12.95
CA ALA A 58 12.81 8.19 -13.41
C ALA A 58 12.45 7.47 -14.72
N PHE A 59 13.37 7.41 -15.68
CA PHE A 59 13.17 6.70 -16.94
C PHE A 59 12.92 5.19 -16.75
N ILE A 60 13.75 4.51 -15.95
CA ILE A 60 13.59 3.08 -15.66
C ILE A 60 12.26 2.82 -14.94
N SER A 61 11.90 3.67 -13.98
CA SER A 61 10.62 3.55 -13.27
C SER A 61 9.43 3.74 -14.24
N GLY A 62 9.48 4.73 -15.12
CA GLY A 62 8.46 4.96 -16.14
C GLY A 62 8.30 3.78 -17.11
N CYS A 63 9.40 3.23 -17.61
CA CYS A 63 9.39 2.03 -18.46
C CYS A 63 8.76 0.83 -17.72
N THR A 64 9.08 0.65 -16.44
CA THR A 64 8.50 -0.42 -15.60
C THR A 64 7.00 -0.25 -15.46
N PHE A 65 6.51 0.97 -15.17
CA PHE A 65 5.08 1.26 -15.08
C PHE A 65 4.35 1.06 -16.42
N ALA A 66 4.98 1.38 -17.54
CA ALA A 66 4.41 1.12 -18.86
C ALA A 66 4.23 -0.38 -19.10
N CYS A 67 5.27 -1.18 -18.87
CA CYS A 67 5.21 -2.65 -19.01
C CYS A 67 4.16 -3.28 -18.08
N LEU A 68 4.09 -2.85 -16.82
CA LEU A 68 3.07 -3.29 -15.86
C LEU A 68 1.66 -2.96 -16.34
N SER A 69 1.46 -1.77 -16.90
CA SER A 69 0.15 -1.34 -17.42
C SER A 69 -0.29 -2.20 -18.60
N PHE A 70 0.62 -2.49 -19.54
CA PHE A 70 0.34 -3.43 -20.62
C PHE A 70 -0.02 -4.81 -20.06
N GLN A 71 0.81 -5.39 -19.19
CA GLN A 71 0.53 -6.70 -18.61
C GLN A 71 -0.80 -6.74 -17.84
N HIS A 72 -1.17 -5.67 -17.15
CA HIS A 72 -2.45 -5.60 -16.44
C HIS A 72 -3.64 -5.64 -17.41
N ILE A 73 -3.62 -4.83 -18.46
CA ILE A 73 -4.72 -4.80 -19.44
C ILE A 73 -4.82 -6.13 -20.19
N TRP A 74 -3.68 -6.68 -20.63
CA TRP A 74 -3.65 -7.86 -21.50
C TRP A 74 -3.69 -9.20 -20.76
N CYS A 75 -3.21 -9.29 -19.52
CA CYS A 75 -3.17 -10.56 -18.77
C CYS A 75 -4.11 -10.57 -17.57
N ILE A 76 -4.23 -9.46 -16.82
CA ILE A 76 -5.02 -9.43 -15.58
C ILE A 76 -6.52 -9.36 -15.90
N VAL A 77 -6.93 -8.53 -16.86
CA VAL A 77 -8.35 -8.45 -17.26
C VAL A 77 -8.90 -9.79 -17.79
N PRO A 78 -8.25 -10.50 -18.74
CA PRO A 78 -8.75 -11.79 -19.20
C PRO A 78 -8.63 -12.89 -18.15
N SER A 79 -7.59 -12.88 -17.30
CA SER A 79 -7.49 -13.87 -16.21
C SER A 79 -8.60 -13.70 -15.18
N LEU A 80 -8.96 -12.46 -14.80
CA LEU A 80 -10.13 -12.19 -13.97
C LEU A 80 -11.43 -12.66 -14.62
N ARG A 81 -11.59 -12.44 -15.93
CA ARG A 81 -12.74 -12.94 -16.68
C ARG A 81 -12.80 -14.47 -16.66
N GLN A 82 -11.67 -15.14 -16.85
CA GLN A 82 -11.57 -16.60 -16.80
C GLN A 82 -11.85 -17.13 -15.38
N CYS A 83 -11.30 -16.51 -14.35
CA CYS A 83 -11.57 -16.86 -12.95
C CYS A 83 -13.06 -16.75 -12.63
N ARG A 84 -13.74 -15.70 -13.11
CA ARG A 84 -15.19 -15.54 -12.92
C ARG A 84 -15.98 -16.68 -13.57
N ILE A 85 -15.62 -17.09 -14.78
CA ILE A 85 -16.28 -18.20 -15.47
C ILE A 85 -16.06 -19.51 -14.70
N ASN A 86 -14.85 -19.77 -14.22
CA ASN A 86 -14.54 -20.97 -13.43
C ASN A 86 -15.29 -20.96 -12.10
N CYS A 87 -15.30 -19.85 -11.37
CA CYS A 87 -16.07 -19.72 -10.13
C CYS A 87 -17.57 -19.94 -10.35
N PHE A 88 -18.11 -19.47 -11.48
CA PHE A 88 -19.51 -19.74 -11.84
C PHE A 88 -19.78 -21.24 -12.00
N MET A 89 -18.91 -21.94 -12.74
CA MET A 89 -19.03 -23.39 -12.93
C MET A 89 -18.90 -24.16 -11.61
N VAL A 90 -17.93 -23.80 -10.77
CA VAL A 90 -17.75 -24.40 -9.43
C VAL A 90 -18.96 -24.14 -8.56
N LYS A 91 -19.51 -22.92 -8.58
CA LYS A 91 -20.73 -22.59 -7.84
C LYS A 91 -21.91 -23.46 -8.30
N GLN A 92 -22.10 -23.62 -9.60
CA GLN A 92 -23.19 -24.44 -10.14
C GLN A 92 -23.03 -25.91 -9.72
N TYR A 93 -21.81 -26.44 -9.80
CA TYR A 93 -21.48 -27.79 -9.32
C TYR A 93 -21.80 -27.95 -7.83
N LEU A 94 -21.29 -27.05 -6.99
CA LEU A 94 -21.52 -27.08 -5.55
C LEU A 94 -23.00 -26.95 -5.20
N THR A 95 -23.73 -26.07 -5.90
CA THR A 95 -25.18 -25.89 -5.70
C THR A 95 -25.92 -27.17 -6.03
N THR A 96 -25.56 -27.85 -7.12
CA THR A 96 -26.18 -29.12 -7.52
C THR A 96 -25.89 -30.22 -6.50
N CYS A 97 -24.66 -30.31 -5.98
CA CYS A 97 -24.31 -31.27 -4.92
C CYS A 97 -25.06 -30.98 -3.62
N LEU A 98 -25.13 -29.71 -3.21
CA LEU A 98 -25.89 -29.27 -2.03
C LEU A 98 -27.38 -29.60 -2.18
N ASP A 99 -27.97 -29.33 -3.34
CA ASP A 99 -29.37 -29.63 -3.61
C ASP A 99 -29.63 -31.14 -3.57
N SER A 100 -28.74 -31.93 -4.17
CA SER A 100 -28.88 -33.39 -4.20
C SER A 100 -28.72 -34.05 -2.83
N CYS A 101 -27.82 -33.54 -1.98
CA CYS A 101 -27.46 -34.19 -0.71
C CYS A 101 -28.08 -33.50 0.51
N LEU A 102 -27.93 -32.18 0.63
CA LEU A 102 -28.34 -31.44 1.82
C LEU A 102 -29.82 -31.05 1.79
N ALA A 103 -30.41 -30.82 0.62
CA ALA A 103 -31.84 -30.51 0.54
C ALA A 103 -32.73 -31.64 1.11
N PRO A 104 -32.55 -32.93 0.74
CA PRO A 104 -33.34 -33.99 1.35
C PRO A 104 -33.04 -34.12 2.85
N CYS A 105 -31.77 -34.08 3.28
CA CYS A 105 -31.45 -34.15 4.70
C CYS A 105 -32.14 -33.05 5.54
N CYS A 106 -32.12 -31.81 5.06
CA CYS A 106 -32.79 -30.70 5.75
C CYS A 106 -34.32 -30.84 5.73
N SER A 107 -34.89 -31.31 4.62
CA SER A 107 -36.32 -31.58 4.49
C SER A 107 -36.80 -32.65 5.48
N GLU A 108 -36.07 -33.76 5.58
CA GLU A 108 -36.41 -34.85 6.49
C GLU A 108 -36.24 -34.43 7.96
N MET A 109 -35.16 -33.72 8.30
CA MET A 109 -34.96 -33.18 9.64
C MET A 109 -36.08 -32.20 10.04
N GLY A 110 -36.49 -31.31 9.13
CA GLY A 110 -37.62 -30.41 9.36
C GLY A 110 -38.92 -31.16 9.61
N THR A 111 -39.16 -32.24 8.84
CA THR A 111 -40.33 -33.09 9.01
C THR A 111 -40.32 -33.85 10.34
N CYS A 112 -39.17 -34.35 10.77
CA CYS A 112 -39.01 -35.00 12.07
C CYS A 112 -39.34 -34.05 13.23
N LEU A 113 -38.84 -32.82 13.18
CA LEU A 113 -39.11 -31.80 14.21
C LEU A 113 -40.57 -31.36 14.20
N SER A 114 -41.19 -31.22 13.02
CA SER A 114 -42.59 -30.83 12.90
C SER A 114 -43.57 -31.88 13.46
N ARG A 115 -43.18 -33.16 13.56
CA ARG A 115 -44.03 -34.22 14.13
C ARG A 115 -44.08 -34.20 15.66
N ILE A 116 -43.21 -33.46 16.33
CA ILE A 116 -43.18 -33.33 17.79
C ILE A 116 -44.32 -32.38 18.21
N LYS A 117 -45.44 -32.95 18.66
CA LYS A 117 -46.56 -32.19 19.24
C LYS A 117 -46.41 -32.15 20.76
N ILE A 118 -46.17 -30.97 21.32
CA ILE A 118 -46.14 -30.77 22.77
C ILE A 118 -47.59 -30.71 23.28
N GLY A 119 -47.99 -31.72 24.06
CA GLY A 119 -49.28 -31.73 24.76
C GLY A 119 -49.24 -30.76 25.93
N ARG A 120 -50.14 -29.78 25.95
CA ARG A 120 -50.34 -28.90 27.10
C ARG A 120 -51.06 -29.72 28.17
N TYR A 121 -50.41 -29.97 29.31
CA TYR A 121 -51.08 -30.60 30.46
C TYR A 121 -52.08 -29.60 31.02
N GLU A 122 -53.37 -29.83 30.78
CA GLU A 122 -54.42 -29.10 31.48
C GLU A 122 -54.53 -29.71 32.88
N VAL A 123 -54.15 -28.92 33.88
CA VAL A 123 -54.30 -29.30 35.30
C VAL A 123 -55.80 -29.37 35.57
N VAL A 124 -56.35 -30.59 35.62
CA VAL A 124 -57.72 -30.82 36.08
C VAL A 124 -57.76 -30.48 37.57
N PRO A 125 -58.53 -29.48 38.02
CA PRO A 125 -58.70 -29.22 39.43
C PRO A 125 -59.34 -30.45 40.07
N ASN A 126 -58.69 -30.97 41.11
CA ASN A 126 -59.15 -32.10 41.88
C ASN A 126 -60.45 -31.68 42.61
N GLU A 127 -61.59 -32.18 42.14
CA GLU A 127 -62.88 -31.99 42.81
C GLU A 127 -62.81 -32.71 44.16
N VAL A 128 -62.54 -31.93 45.20
CA VAL A 128 -62.77 -32.28 46.60
C VAL A 128 -64.27 -32.37 46.84
N VAL A 129 -64.78 -33.57 47.15
CA VAL A 129 -65.76 -33.94 48.20
C VAL A 129 -66.23 -35.37 47.98
#